data_AF-A0A3D2QBY8-F1
#
_entry.id   AF-A0A3D2QBY8-F1
#
_cell.length_a   1.000
_cell.length_b   1.000
_cell.length_c   1.000
_cell.angle_alpha   90.00
_cell.angle_beta   90.00
_cell.angle_gamma   90.00
#
_symmetry.space_group_name_H-M   'P 1'
#
loop_
_entity.id
_entity.type
_entity.pdbx_description
1 polymer ?
#
loop_
_entity_poly.entity_id
_entity_poly.type
_entity_poly.pdbx_seq_one_letter_code
_entity_poly.pdbx_strand_id
1 'polypeptide(L)'
;MAREQVETLQALGFTCFNVAGSGGTSFPAIETARSGDKRRQFLADWGIPTAWSLLDVSQSASPWDTVIASGGLRNGLDLAKALALGADAAGMSANVLALTLGLGV
;
A
#
# COMPACT_ATOMS: atom_id res chain seq x y z
N MET A 1 1.73 0.53 -14.21
CA MET A 1 2.36 0.66 -12.89
C MET A 1 1.46 1.56 -12.03
N ALA A 2 1.88 1.97 -10.84
CA ALA A 2 1.01 2.74 -9.94
C ALA A 2 0.68 4.13 -10.51
N ARG A 3 1.63 4.74 -11.22
CA ARG A 3 1.50 6.03 -11.90
C ARG A 3 0.34 6.08 -12.89
N GLU A 4 0.29 5.14 -13.81
CA GLU A 4 -0.69 5.11 -14.90
C GLU A 4 -2.11 4.92 -14.38
N GLN A 5 -2.26 4.21 -13.25
CA GLN A 5 -3.54 4.08 -12.56
C GLN A 5 -3.96 5.42 -11.94
N VAL A 6 -3.04 6.14 -11.30
CA VAL A 6 -3.32 7.48 -10.76
C VAL A 6 -3.65 8.46 -11.86
N GLU A 7 -2.90 8.52 -12.96
CA GLU A 7 -3.17 9.40 -14.10
C GLU A 7 -4.54 9.12 -14.73
N THR A 8 -4.91 7.83 -14.86
CA THR A 8 -6.24 7.43 -15.34
C THR A 8 -7.34 7.92 -14.40
N LEU A 9 -7.16 7.79 -13.08
CA LEU A 9 -8.14 8.21 -12.08
C LEU A 9 -8.20 9.74 -11.94
N GLN A 10 -7.08 10.46 -12.05
CA GLN A 10 -7.05 11.92 -12.11
C GLN A 10 -7.88 12.44 -13.27
N ALA A 11 -7.78 11.82 -14.46
CA ALA A 11 -8.60 12.18 -15.62
C ALA A 11 -10.11 11.98 -15.40
N LEU A 12 -10.49 11.14 -14.42
CA LEU A 12 -11.87 10.94 -13.99
C LEU A 12 -12.29 11.85 -12.81
N GLY A 13 -11.40 12.72 -12.33
CA GLY A 13 -11.67 13.68 -11.26
C GLY A 13 -11.42 13.17 -9.85
N PHE A 14 -10.76 12.02 -9.68
CA PHE A 14 -10.31 11.58 -8.35
C PHE A 14 -9.08 12.39 -7.92
N THR A 15 -9.04 12.75 -6.64
CA THR A 15 -7.97 13.59 -6.06
C THR A 15 -7.33 12.99 -4.80
N CYS A 16 -7.68 11.75 -4.44
CA CYS A 16 -7.13 11.09 -3.26
C CYS A 16 -6.77 9.65 -3.61
N PHE A 17 -5.51 9.28 -3.33
CA PHE A 17 -4.91 8.03 -3.76
C PHE A 17 -4.21 7.35 -2.60
N ASN A 18 -4.53 6.08 -2.35
CA ASN A 18 -3.79 5.25 -1.41
C ASN A 18 -3.01 4.19 -2.17
N VAL A 19 -1.68 4.20 -2.06
CA VAL A 19 -0.82 3.32 -2.86
C VAL A 19 -0.88 1.84 -2.46
N ALA A 20 -1.25 1.55 -1.20
CA ALA A 20 -1.50 0.20 -0.66
C ALA A 20 -0.58 -0.92 -1.23
N GLY A 21 0.73 -0.67 -1.23
CA GLY A 21 1.70 -1.52 -1.93
C GLY A 21 2.01 -2.83 -1.23
N SER A 22 2.84 -3.66 -1.88
CA SER A 22 3.32 -4.93 -1.33
C SER A 22 4.41 -4.71 -0.26
N GLY A 23 4.63 -5.74 0.57
CA GLY A 23 5.57 -5.72 1.71
C GLY A 23 4.92 -5.81 3.09
N GLY A 24 3.58 -5.86 3.14
CA GLY A 24 2.78 -6.14 4.34
C GLY A 24 1.77 -7.26 4.10
N THR A 25 0.50 -7.04 4.50
CA THR A 25 -0.60 -7.98 4.25
C THR A 25 -0.75 -8.27 2.76
N SER A 26 -0.66 -9.55 2.38
CA SER A 26 -0.89 -9.99 1.00
C SER A 26 -2.28 -10.62 0.84
N PHE A 27 -3.16 -9.93 0.12
CA PHE A 27 -4.45 -10.49 -0.27
C PHE A 27 -4.33 -11.72 -1.16
N PRO A 28 -3.44 -11.78 -2.18
CA PRO A 28 -3.22 -13.02 -2.92
C PRO A 28 -2.86 -14.21 -2.03
N ALA A 29 -2.05 -14.01 -0.98
CA ALA A 29 -1.73 -15.06 -0.01
C ALA A 29 -2.95 -15.45 0.84
N ILE A 30 -3.70 -14.47 1.35
CA ILE A 30 -4.95 -14.70 2.10
C ILE A 30 -5.96 -15.51 1.27
N GLU A 31 -6.13 -15.13 0.01
CA GLU A 31 -7.09 -15.79 -0.91
C GLU A 31 -6.64 -17.19 -1.33
N THR A 32 -5.33 -17.40 -1.46
CA THR A 32 -4.76 -18.74 -1.67
C THR A 32 -5.04 -19.63 -0.46
N ALA A 33 -4.82 -19.12 0.76
CA ALA A 33 -5.13 -19.86 1.99
C ALA A 33 -6.63 -20.15 2.13
N ARG A 34 -7.49 -19.19 1.79
CA ARG A 34 -8.95 -19.34 1.85
C ARG A 34 -9.48 -20.36 0.84
N SER A 35 -8.95 -20.37 -0.38
CA SER A 35 -9.39 -21.27 -1.44
C SER A 35 -8.80 -22.68 -1.34
N GLY A 36 -7.63 -22.83 -0.69
CA GLY A 36 -6.87 -24.08 -0.66
C GLY A 36 -6.16 -24.42 -1.97
N ASP A 37 -6.28 -23.59 -3.02
CA ASP A 37 -5.67 -23.82 -4.33
C ASP A 37 -4.20 -23.42 -4.34
N LYS A 38 -3.33 -24.37 -3.99
CA LYS A 38 -1.87 -24.18 -3.92
C LYS A 38 -1.24 -23.75 -5.26
N ARG A 39 -1.92 -23.93 -6.39
CA ARG A 39 -1.42 -23.45 -7.70
C ARG A 39 -1.32 -21.93 -7.75
N ARG A 40 -2.00 -21.20 -6.87
CA ARG A 40 -1.96 -19.73 -6.77
C ARG A 40 -0.88 -19.20 -5.83
N GLN A 41 -0.15 -20.08 -5.14
CA GLN A 41 0.83 -19.68 -4.13
C GLN A 41 1.95 -18.79 -4.71
N PHE A 42 2.29 -18.92 -6.00
CA PHE A 42 3.26 -18.05 -6.64
C PHE A 42 2.84 -16.57 -6.70
N LEU A 43 1.54 -16.27 -6.53
CA LEU A 43 1.02 -14.90 -6.48
C LEU A 43 1.12 -14.29 -5.08
N ALA A 44 1.55 -15.04 -4.05
CA ALA A 44 1.60 -14.56 -2.67
C ALA A 44 2.42 -13.26 -2.54
N ASP A 45 3.48 -13.12 -3.33
CA ASP A 45 4.34 -11.93 -3.33
C ASP A 45 4.06 -10.97 -4.49
N TRP A 46 2.92 -11.16 -5.20
CA TRP A 46 2.52 -10.29 -6.29
C TRP A 46 2.20 -8.87 -5.79
N GLY A 47 2.74 -7.87 -6.49
CA GLY A 47 2.43 -6.46 -6.29
C GLY A 47 3.67 -5.57 -6.36
N ILE A 48 3.43 -4.26 -6.48
CA ILE A 48 4.50 -3.25 -6.48
C ILE A 48 4.80 -2.87 -5.02
N PRO A 49 6.07 -2.89 -4.57
CA PRO A 49 6.37 -2.56 -3.17
C PRO A 49 5.96 -1.13 -2.83
N THR A 50 5.50 -0.91 -1.59
CA THR A 50 4.95 0.40 -1.14
C THR A 50 5.86 1.58 -1.46
N ALA A 51 7.17 1.45 -1.24
CA ALA A 51 8.12 2.53 -1.53
C ALA A 51 8.20 2.87 -3.04
N TRP A 52 8.13 1.85 -3.91
CA TRP A 52 8.14 2.05 -5.36
C TRP A 52 6.83 2.65 -5.85
N SER A 53 5.68 2.12 -5.39
CA SER A 53 4.37 2.69 -5.72
C SER A 53 4.28 4.15 -5.31
N LEU A 54 4.81 4.49 -4.13
CA LEU A 54 4.82 5.87 -3.63
C LEU A 54 5.69 6.78 -4.49
N LEU A 55 6.91 6.37 -4.83
CA LEU A 55 7.80 7.15 -5.70
C LEU A 55 7.24 7.35 -7.11
N ASP A 56 6.53 6.35 -7.65
CA ASP A 56 5.86 6.46 -8.94
C ASP A 56 4.71 7.49 -8.88
N VAL A 57 3.87 7.40 -7.85
CA VAL A 57 2.70 8.27 -7.69
C VAL A 57 3.11 9.69 -7.32
N SER A 58 4.13 9.89 -6.50
CA SER A 58 4.62 11.22 -6.12
C SER A 58 5.14 12.02 -7.32
N GLN A 59 5.48 11.36 -8.43
CA GLN A 59 5.92 12.01 -9.66
C GLN A 59 4.77 12.40 -10.62
N SER A 60 3.55 11.90 -10.39
CA SER A 60 2.36 12.22 -11.20
C SER A 60 1.26 12.92 -10.44
N ALA A 61 1.29 12.86 -9.10
CA ALA A 61 0.34 13.57 -8.26
C ALA A 61 0.46 15.09 -8.46
N SER A 62 -0.68 15.75 -8.60
CA SER A 62 -0.76 17.20 -8.60
C SER A 62 -0.66 17.75 -7.17
N PRO A 63 -0.30 19.03 -6.97
CA PRO A 63 -0.26 19.65 -5.63
C PRO A 63 -1.60 19.64 -4.87
N TRP A 64 -2.71 19.39 -5.58
CA TRP A 64 -4.06 19.33 -5.02
C TRP A 64 -4.48 17.91 -4.65
N ASP A 65 -3.70 16.91 -5.07
CA ASP A 65 -3.99 15.51 -4.76
C ASP A 65 -3.48 15.17 -3.37
N THR A 66 -4.19 14.25 -2.71
CA THR A 66 -3.76 13.64 -1.46
C THR A 66 -3.21 12.24 -1.76
N VAL A 67 -1.97 11.98 -1.36
CA VAL A 67 -1.29 10.70 -1.50
C VAL A 67 -1.12 10.05 -0.13
N ILE A 68 -1.68 8.86 0.04
CA ILE A 68 -1.60 8.06 1.25
C ILE A 68 -0.70 6.86 1.00
N ALA A 69 0.29 6.67 1.87
CA ALA A 69 1.12 5.48 1.87
C ALA A 69 0.55 4.42 2.83
N SER A 70 0.23 3.24 2.33
CA SER A 70 -0.09 2.09 3.17
C SER A 70 0.47 0.81 2.56
N GLY A 71 0.44 -0.28 3.33
CA GLY A 71 1.05 -1.55 2.97
C GLY A 71 2.43 -1.71 3.62
N GLY A 72 2.51 -2.58 4.63
CA GLY A 72 3.79 -2.98 5.21
C GLY A 72 4.50 -1.96 6.11
N LEU A 73 3.84 -0.86 6.50
CA LEU A 73 4.38 0.07 7.50
C LEU A 73 4.26 -0.53 8.90
N ARG A 74 5.38 -0.59 9.65
CA ARG A 74 5.44 -1.31 10.94
C ARG A 74 5.63 -0.40 12.14
N ASN A 75 6.26 0.75 11.95
CA ASN A 75 6.65 1.65 13.04
C ASN A 75 6.73 3.12 12.58
N GLY A 76 7.00 4.03 13.51
CA GLY A 76 7.10 5.46 13.24
C GLY A 76 8.21 5.85 12.24
N LEU A 77 9.29 5.07 12.15
CA LEU A 77 10.35 5.32 11.16
C LEU A 77 9.86 5.01 9.74
N ASP A 78 9.05 3.97 9.54
CA ASP A 78 8.45 3.67 8.24
C ASP A 78 7.47 4.77 7.82
N LEU A 79 6.69 5.31 8.77
CA LEU A 79 5.82 6.47 8.55
C LEU A 79 6.64 7.70 8.14
N ALA A 80 7.73 8.00 8.86
CA ALA A 80 8.60 9.12 8.54
C ALA A 80 9.22 8.99 7.14
N LYS A 81 9.65 7.78 6.75
CA LYS A 81 10.13 7.51 5.38
C LYS A 81 9.04 7.72 4.34
N ALA A 82 7.81 7.27 4.60
CA ALA A 82 6.71 7.46 3.68
C ALA A 82 6.41 8.95 3.46
N LEU A 83 6.34 9.74 4.53
CA LEU A 83 6.15 11.19 4.42
C LEU A 83 7.31 11.86 3.66
N ALA A 84 8.56 11.46 3.95
CA ALA A 84 9.74 11.98 3.25
C ALA A 84 9.76 11.64 1.75
N LEU A 85 9.12 10.54 1.35
CA LEU A 85 8.99 10.11 -0.05
C LEU A 85 7.78 10.75 -0.77
N GLY A 86 7.05 11.65 -0.12
CA GLY A 86 5.97 12.41 -0.75
C GLY A 86 4.55 11.94 -0.45
N ALA A 87 4.35 11.16 0.63
CA ALA A 87 3.00 10.91 1.14
C ALA A 87 2.52 12.06 2.04
N ASP A 88 1.24 12.39 1.97
CA ASP A 88 0.57 13.33 2.87
C ASP A 88 0.11 12.65 4.17
N ALA A 89 -0.21 11.36 4.08
CA ALA A 89 -0.59 10.55 5.23
C ALA A 89 -0.13 9.09 5.08
N ALA A 90 -0.16 8.35 6.18
CA ALA A 90 0.24 6.95 6.21
C ALA A 90 -0.78 6.08 6.95
N GLY A 91 -1.03 4.88 6.42
CA GLY A 91 -2.02 3.93 6.93
C GLY A 91 -1.39 2.60 7.36
N MET A 92 -1.86 2.09 8.51
CA MET A 92 -1.47 0.80 9.07
C MET A 92 -2.71 -0.05 9.35
N SER A 93 -2.61 -1.37 9.20
CA SER A 93 -3.75 -2.28 9.39
C SER A 93 -3.39 -3.53 10.18
N ALA A 94 -2.58 -4.45 9.63
CA ALA A 94 -2.35 -5.75 10.26
C ALA A 94 -1.68 -5.67 11.65
N ASN A 95 -0.71 -4.78 11.83
CA ASN A 95 -0.08 -4.53 13.12
C ASN A 95 -1.05 -3.89 14.12
N VAL A 96 -1.88 -2.93 13.68
CA VAL A 96 -2.93 -2.35 14.54
C VAL A 96 -3.93 -3.43 14.97
N LEU A 97 -4.35 -4.29 14.04
CA LEU A 97 -5.23 -5.43 14.34
C LEU A 97 -4.58 -6.39 15.34
N ALA A 98 -3.32 -6.77 15.12
CA ALA A 98 -2.58 -7.64 16.04
C ALA A 98 -2.50 -7.05 17.46
N LEU A 99 -2.24 -5.75 17.58
CA LEU A 99 -2.28 -5.03 18.85
C LEU A 99 -3.65 -5.11 19.52
N THR A 100 -4.73 -4.88 18.76
CA THR A 100 -6.10 -4.95 19.32
C THR A 100 -6.49 -6.35 19.79
N LEU A 101 -5.89 -7.40 19.21
CA LEU A 101 -6.11 -8.79 19.59
C LEU A 101 -5.16 -9.29 20.70
N GLY A 102 -4.25 -8.45 21.19
CA GLY A 102 -3.26 -8.84 22.21
C GLY A 102 -2.15 -9.77 21.69
N LEU A 103 -1.95 -9.81 20.37
CA LEU A 103 -0.92 -10.67 19.73
C LEU A 103 0.48 -10.02 19.71
N GLY A 104 0.60 -8.76 20.15
CA GLY A 104 1.84 -7.98 20.09
C GLY A 104 2.14 -7.43 18.69
N VAL A 105 3.30 -6.79 18.56
CA VAL A 105 3.91 -6.32 17.30
C VAL A 105 5.24 -7.00 17.05
#